data_AF-A0A7S0W0Y0-F1
#
_entry.id   AF-A0A7S0W0Y0-F1
#
_cell.length_a   1.000
_cell.length_b   1.000
_cell.length_c   1.000
_cell.angle_alpha   90.00
_cell.angle_beta   90.00
_cell.angle_gamma   90.00
#
_symmetry.space_group_name_H-M   'P 1'
#
loop_
_entity.id
_entity.type
_entity.pdbx_description
1 polymer ?
#
loop_
_entity_poly.entity_id
_entity_poly.type
_entity_poly.pdbx_seq_one_letter_code
_entity_poly.pdbx_strand_id
1 'polypeptide(L)'
;YYSLLSPFDQEQMMGIAESHAHRAFEKVEWMLPMLPPTFGLELEPPLRRLRVGYIMADFRHHVTAHLLQTVFLRHDPERFEIFCYALNPSDGSRFRRRIAESVGEDHFRELHSATDTEASVAVNNDLVDILLDTDYYKARLAVLALRPAPVQVNFLAHPGTSGAKFVDHIVADRVVAPPENALFFSESILHLSHHYQVNDH
;
A
#
# COMPACT_ATOMS: atom_id res chain seq x y z
N TYR A 1 -1.94 -4.85 -16.65
CA TYR A 1 -2.72 -6.02 -17.12
C TYR A 1 -2.04 -6.85 -18.22
N TYR A 2 -1.03 -6.36 -18.95
CA TYR A 2 -0.32 -7.14 -19.99
C TYR A 2 0.89 -7.96 -19.49
N SER A 3 1.27 -7.87 -18.21
CA SER A 3 2.50 -8.51 -17.70
C SER A 3 2.34 -9.98 -17.31
N LEU A 4 1.12 -10.47 -17.07
CA LEU A 4 0.89 -11.88 -16.69
C LEU A 4 0.79 -12.85 -17.89
N LEU A 5 0.70 -12.33 -19.12
CA LEU A 5 0.45 -13.12 -20.33
C LEU A 5 1.53 -12.97 -21.42
N SER A 6 2.46 -12.03 -21.26
CA SER A 6 3.60 -11.87 -22.15
C SER A 6 4.80 -12.66 -21.61
N PRO A 7 5.59 -13.34 -22.44
CA PRO A 7 6.73 -14.15 -22.01
C PRO A 7 7.93 -13.23 -21.70
N PHE A 8 7.77 -12.33 -20.74
CA PHE A 8 8.87 -11.53 -20.24
C PHE A 8 9.70 -12.37 -19.28
N ASP A 9 11.02 -12.29 -19.42
CA ASP A 9 11.92 -12.79 -18.39
C ASP A 9 11.90 -11.86 -17.15
N GLN A 10 12.59 -12.29 -16.09
CA GLN A 10 12.59 -11.54 -14.82
C GLN A 10 13.25 -10.16 -14.94
N GLU A 11 14.25 -10.01 -15.81
CA GLU A 11 14.95 -8.74 -16.05
C GLU A 11 14.03 -7.74 -16.76
N GLN A 12 13.30 -8.20 -17.77
CA GLN A 12 12.29 -7.42 -18.47
C GLN A 12 11.15 -7.01 -17.54
N MET A 13 10.69 -7.93 -16.68
CA MET A 13 9.65 -7.63 -15.68
C MET A 13 10.12 -6.57 -14.68
N MET A 14 11.37 -6.65 -14.21
CA MET A 14 11.97 -5.62 -13.35
C MET A 14 12.05 -4.27 -14.07
N GLY A 15 12.56 -4.23 -15.30
CA GLY A 15 12.66 -2.98 -16.07
C GLY A 15 11.30 -2.33 -16.34
N ILE A 16 10.24 -3.12 -16.56
CA ILE A 16 8.87 -2.61 -16.66
C ILE A 16 8.43 -2.00 -15.33
N ALA A 17 8.64 -2.70 -14.21
CA ALA A 17 8.27 -2.23 -12.88
C ALA A 17 9.00 -0.92 -12.52
N GLU A 18 10.31 -0.86 -12.73
CA GLU A 18 11.13 0.34 -12.54
C GLU A 18 10.65 1.51 -13.42
N SER A 19 10.26 1.24 -14.67
CA SER A 19 9.70 2.27 -15.56
C SER A 19 8.39 2.86 -15.03
N HIS A 20 7.55 2.07 -14.37
CA HIS A 20 6.35 2.56 -13.72
C HIS A 20 6.68 3.39 -12.47
N ALA A 21 7.60 2.90 -11.63
CA ALA A 21 8.05 3.60 -10.44
C ALA A 21 8.71 4.95 -10.77
N HIS A 22 9.55 4.99 -11.81
CA HIS A 22 10.23 6.20 -12.26
C HIS A 22 9.23 7.29 -12.68
N ARG A 23 8.22 6.93 -13.48
CA ARG A 23 7.16 7.88 -13.88
C ARG A 23 6.34 8.40 -12.69
N ALA A 24 6.17 7.59 -11.65
CA ALA A 24 5.50 8.04 -10.43
C ALA A 24 6.36 9.05 -9.67
N PHE A 25 7.67 8.81 -9.59
CA PHE A 25 8.62 9.70 -8.95
C PHE A 25 8.76 11.04 -9.69
N GLU A 26 8.92 11.03 -11.02
CA GLU A 26 9.02 12.27 -11.83
C GLU A 26 7.84 13.23 -11.63
N LYS A 27 6.63 12.70 -11.40
CA LYS A 27 5.44 13.52 -11.14
C LYS A 27 5.54 14.38 -9.88
N VAL A 28 6.30 13.91 -8.89
CA VAL A 28 6.35 14.49 -7.53
C VAL A 28 7.74 14.94 -7.11
N GLU A 29 8.77 14.67 -7.91
CA GLU A 29 10.17 14.99 -7.59
C GLU A 29 10.35 16.48 -7.24
N TRP A 30 9.70 17.36 -8.01
CA TRP A 30 9.75 18.81 -7.79
C TRP A 30 9.11 19.24 -6.46
N MET A 31 8.30 18.38 -5.83
CA MET A 31 7.63 18.65 -4.56
C MET A 31 8.45 18.27 -3.34
N LEU A 32 9.36 17.29 -3.46
CA LEU A 32 10.14 16.78 -2.31
C LEU A 32 10.89 17.89 -1.55
N PRO A 33 11.51 18.90 -2.20
CA PRO A 33 12.16 20.00 -1.50
C PRO A 33 11.20 20.93 -0.72
N MET A 34 9.89 20.87 -1.02
CA MET A 34 8.86 21.69 -0.38
C MET A 34 8.23 21.01 0.84
N LEU A 35 8.42 19.70 1.00
CA LEU A 35 7.91 18.97 2.16
C LEU A 35 8.73 19.31 3.41
N PRO A 36 8.11 19.28 4.61
CA PRO A 36 8.85 19.43 5.86
C PRO A 36 9.97 18.38 5.95
N PRO A 37 11.13 18.71 6.54
CA PRO A 37 12.23 17.75 6.68
C PRO A 37 11.85 16.49 7.45
N THR A 38 10.82 16.52 8.30
CA THR A 38 10.34 15.38 9.09
C THR A 38 9.30 14.51 8.39
N PHE A 39 8.91 14.86 7.16
CA PHE A 39 7.86 14.16 6.42
C PHE A 39 8.23 12.69 6.20
N GLY A 40 7.44 11.79 6.77
CA GLY A 40 7.65 10.34 6.67
C GLY A 40 8.97 9.82 7.26
N LEU A 41 9.59 10.49 8.24
CA LEU A 41 10.92 10.10 8.75
C LEU A 41 10.94 9.43 10.14
N GLU A 42 9.80 9.15 10.76
CA GLU A 42 9.78 8.59 12.12
C GLU A 42 10.04 7.07 12.11
N LEU A 43 11.30 6.64 12.24
CA LEU A 43 11.70 5.23 12.15
C LEU A 43 11.74 4.49 13.50
N GLU A 44 11.74 5.21 14.62
CA GLU A 44 11.75 4.58 15.94
C GLU A 44 10.35 4.04 16.27
N PRO A 45 10.22 2.80 16.77
CA PRO A 45 8.93 2.24 17.16
C PRO A 45 8.23 3.17 18.16
N PRO A 46 7.01 3.62 17.88
CA PRO A 46 6.35 4.58 18.75
C PRO A 46 5.98 3.93 20.09
N LEU A 47 5.95 4.71 21.17
CA LEU A 47 5.46 4.27 22.48
C LEU A 47 3.92 4.18 22.54
N ARG A 48 3.24 4.58 21.47
CA ARG A 48 1.78 4.46 21.26
C ARG A 48 1.47 3.19 20.46
N ARG A 49 0.17 2.92 20.24
CA ARG A 49 -0.28 1.93 19.26
C ARG A 49 0.34 2.21 17.90
N LEU A 50 0.70 1.14 17.20
CA LEU A 50 1.24 1.22 15.86
C LEU A 50 0.12 1.61 14.89
N ARG A 51 0.32 2.70 14.16
CA ARG A 51 -0.62 3.23 13.18
C ARG A 51 -0.35 2.60 11.82
N VAL A 52 -1.33 1.85 11.34
CA VAL A 52 -1.23 1.10 10.10
C VAL A 52 -2.25 1.66 9.11
N GLY A 53 -1.74 2.23 8.02
CA GLY A 53 -2.56 2.74 6.93
C GLY A 53 -2.72 1.71 5.82
N TYR A 54 -3.93 1.58 5.29
CA TYR A 54 -4.22 0.84 4.08
C TYR A 54 -4.66 1.81 3.00
N ILE A 55 -3.84 1.99 1.96
CA ILE A 55 -4.19 2.79 0.80
C ILE A 55 -4.63 1.88 -0.34
N MET A 56 -5.86 2.08 -0.79
CA MET A 56 -6.48 1.23 -1.79
C MET A 56 -7.39 2.07 -2.69
N ALA A 57 -7.32 1.82 -3.99
CA ALA A 57 -8.23 2.40 -4.96
C ALA A 57 -9.61 1.74 -4.86
N ASP A 58 -9.65 0.43 -4.70
CA ASP A 58 -10.88 -0.36 -4.82
C ASP A 58 -11.45 -0.87 -3.48
N PHE A 59 -11.71 0.03 -2.51
CA PHE A 59 -12.63 -0.22 -1.38
C PHE A 59 -14.09 -0.25 -1.87
N ARG A 60 -14.40 -1.20 -2.75
CA ARG A 60 -15.63 -1.31 -3.55
C ARG A 60 -16.08 -2.76 -3.61
N HIS A 61 -17.11 -3.07 -4.38
CA HIS A 61 -17.40 -4.43 -4.82
C HIS A 61 -16.29 -4.92 -5.78
N HIS A 62 -15.12 -5.22 -5.22
CA HIS A 62 -13.90 -5.59 -5.92
C HIS A 62 -13.19 -6.73 -5.17
N VAL A 63 -12.41 -7.52 -5.91
CA VAL A 63 -11.74 -8.73 -5.37
C VAL A 63 -10.90 -8.39 -4.14
N THR A 64 -10.07 -7.35 -4.17
CA THR A 64 -9.23 -6.96 -3.01
C THR A 64 -10.06 -6.67 -1.76
N ALA A 65 -11.18 -5.93 -1.89
CA ALA A 65 -12.07 -5.64 -0.77
C ALA A 65 -12.78 -6.90 -0.24
N HIS A 66 -13.13 -7.85 -1.12
CA HIS A 66 -13.69 -9.13 -0.69
C HIS A 66 -12.71 -9.89 0.19
N LEU A 67 -11.44 -9.95 -0.21
CA LEU A 67 -10.39 -10.66 0.52
C LEU A 67 -10.04 -10.01 1.86
N LEU A 68 -10.05 -8.67 1.93
CA LEU A 68 -9.54 -7.92 3.08
C LEU A 68 -10.59 -7.50 4.12
N GLN A 69 -11.88 -7.52 3.81
CA GLN A 69 -12.90 -6.88 4.67
C GLN A 69 -12.86 -7.30 6.15
N THR A 70 -12.50 -8.55 6.50
CA THR A 70 -12.35 -8.97 7.89
C THR A 70 -10.98 -8.70 8.50
N VAL A 71 -9.94 -8.45 7.70
CA VAL A 71 -8.60 -8.10 8.21
C VAL A 71 -8.67 -6.84 9.07
N PHE A 72 -9.39 -5.82 8.59
CA PHE A 72 -9.58 -4.56 9.32
C PHE A 72 -10.21 -4.77 10.70
N LEU A 73 -11.13 -5.73 10.83
CA LEU A 73 -11.81 -6.09 12.09
C LEU A 73 -10.97 -6.95 13.03
N ARG A 74 -9.90 -7.58 12.54
CA ARG A 74 -9.12 -8.58 13.28
C ARG A 74 -7.83 -8.04 13.86
N HIS A 75 -7.47 -6.80 13.56
CA HIS A 75 -6.36 -6.13 14.22
C HIS A 75 -6.63 -6.01 15.72
N ASP A 76 -5.58 -6.26 16.51
CA ASP A 76 -5.63 -6.09 17.96
C ASP A 76 -5.67 -4.60 18.31
N PRO A 77 -6.79 -4.08 18.85
CA PRO A 77 -6.96 -2.65 19.09
C PRO A 77 -6.10 -2.11 20.24
N GLU A 78 -5.50 -2.98 21.06
CA GLU A 78 -4.53 -2.57 22.08
C GLU A 78 -3.15 -2.31 21.49
N ARG A 79 -2.86 -2.88 20.31
CA ARG A 79 -1.55 -2.81 19.65
C ARG A 79 -1.56 -1.95 18.39
N PHE A 80 -2.69 -1.91 17.68
CA PHE A 80 -2.79 -1.29 16.37
C PHE A 80 -3.92 -0.27 16.31
N GLU A 81 -3.70 0.78 15.51
CA GLU A 81 -4.68 1.78 15.13
C GLU A 81 -4.74 1.82 13.60
N ILE A 82 -5.89 1.50 13.02
CA ILE A 82 -6.01 1.21 11.59
C ILE A 82 -6.65 2.38 10.86
N PHE A 83 -5.99 2.82 9.79
CA PHE A 83 -6.48 3.86 8.88
C PHE A 83 -6.72 3.28 7.49
N CYS A 84 -7.74 3.78 6.81
CA CYS A 84 -8.08 3.40 5.44
C CYS A 84 -8.14 4.65 4.56
N TYR A 85 -7.41 4.64 3.45
CA TYR A 85 -7.29 5.75 2.51
C TYR A 85 -7.84 5.35 1.15
N ALA A 86 -9.09 5.73 0.90
CA ALA A 86 -9.80 5.35 -0.31
C ALA A 86 -9.55 6.31 -1.47
N LEU A 87 -8.91 5.83 -2.52
CA LEU A 87 -8.52 6.66 -3.67
C LEU A 87 -9.63 6.80 -4.73
N ASN A 88 -10.64 5.93 -4.72
CA ASN A 88 -11.78 6.06 -5.62
C ASN A 88 -13.08 6.41 -4.85
N PRO A 89 -14.06 7.03 -5.53
CA PRO A 89 -15.37 7.32 -4.94
C PRO A 89 -16.06 6.08 -4.39
N SER A 90 -16.87 6.23 -3.34
CA SER A 90 -17.75 5.16 -2.85
C SER A 90 -18.68 4.66 -3.96
N ASP A 91 -18.85 3.34 -4.03
CA ASP A 91 -19.81 2.68 -4.92
C ASP A 91 -21.13 2.33 -4.18
N GLY A 92 -21.27 2.77 -2.92
CA GLY A 92 -22.41 2.42 -2.06
C GLY A 92 -22.46 0.95 -1.64
N SER A 93 -21.43 0.16 -1.96
CA SER A 93 -21.42 -1.27 -1.67
C SER A 93 -21.43 -1.55 -0.17
N ARG A 94 -21.92 -2.73 0.19
CA ARG A 94 -21.83 -3.23 1.58
C ARG A 94 -20.37 -3.36 2.04
N PHE A 95 -19.44 -3.64 1.12
CA PHE A 95 -18.02 -3.82 1.44
C PHE A 95 -17.40 -2.49 1.87
N ARG A 96 -17.62 -1.41 1.11
CA ARG A 96 -17.18 -0.06 1.47
C ARG A 96 -17.69 0.34 2.85
N ARG A 97 -19.00 0.18 3.09
CA ARG A 97 -19.63 0.53 4.37
C ARG A 97 -19.07 -0.29 5.52
N ARG A 98 -19.01 -1.61 5.39
CA ARG A 98 -18.48 -2.50 6.43
C ARG A 98 -17.03 -2.17 6.80
N ILE A 99 -16.18 -1.86 5.81
CA ILE A 99 -14.79 -1.50 6.07
C ILE A 99 -14.71 -0.14 6.77
N ALA A 100 -15.46 0.88 6.33
CA ALA A 100 -15.50 2.18 6.99
C ALA A 100 -16.00 2.07 8.44
N GLU A 101 -17.08 1.32 8.67
CA GLU A 101 -17.60 1.03 10.01
C GLU A 101 -16.58 0.28 10.89
N SER A 102 -15.76 -0.60 10.29
CA SER A 102 -14.78 -1.39 11.05
C SER A 102 -13.63 -0.57 11.63
N VAL A 103 -13.21 0.50 10.95
CA VAL A 103 -12.10 1.36 11.38
C VAL A 103 -12.58 2.64 12.08
N GLY A 104 -13.86 3.00 11.90
CA GLY A 104 -14.46 4.24 12.40
C GLY A 104 -14.35 5.38 11.38
N GLU A 105 -15.29 6.33 11.44
CA GLU A 105 -15.37 7.44 10.50
C GLU A 105 -14.11 8.34 10.53
N ASP A 106 -13.51 8.53 11.72
CA ASP A 106 -12.30 9.34 11.88
C ASP A 106 -11.06 8.72 11.22
N HIS A 107 -11.08 7.41 10.94
CA HIS A 107 -9.96 6.67 10.37
C HIS A 107 -10.20 6.20 8.93
N PHE A 108 -11.37 6.50 8.36
CA PHE A 108 -11.67 6.20 6.96
C PHE A 108 -11.66 7.49 6.13
N ARG A 109 -10.59 7.73 5.36
CA ARG A 109 -10.43 8.93 4.54
C ARG A 109 -10.83 8.71 3.10
N GLU A 110 -11.76 9.51 2.61
CA GLU A 110 -12.09 9.56 1.19
C GLU A 110 -11.20 10.57 0.46
N LEU A 111 -10.27 10.08 -0.35
CA LEU A 111 -9.24 10.87 -1.03
C LEU A 111 -9.45 10.96 -2.55
N HIS A 112 -10.63 10.61 -3.03
CA HIS A 112 -10.94 10.55 -4.47
C HIS A 112 -10.83 11.89 -5.19
N SER A 113 -11.13 12.99 -4.48
CA SER A 113 -11.02 14.36 -5.01
C SER A 113 -9.69 15.03 -4.65
N ALA A 114 -8.84 14.37 -3.85
CA ALA A 114 -7.56 14.91 -3.43
C ALA A 114 -6.52 14.81 -4.55
N THR A 115 -5.58 15.75 -4.62
CA THR A 115 -4.32 15.62 -5.37
C THR A 115 -3.38 14.61 -4.72
N ASP A 116 -2.31 14.19 -5.41
CA ASP A 116 -1.37 13.19 -4.85
C ASP A 116 -0.72 13.74 -3.58
N THR A 117 -0.47 15.05 -3.57
CA THR A 117 0.05 15.80 -2.44
C THR A 117 -0.92 15.86 -1.28
N GLU A 118 -2.18 16.23 -1.52
CA GLU A 118 -3.19 16.30 -0.45
C GLU A 118 -3.42 14.92 0.17
N ALA A 119 -3.44 13.87 -0.66
CA ALA A 119 -3.53 12.49 -0.19
C ALA A 119 -2.32 12.12 0.68
N SER A 120 -1.10 12.42 0.22
CA SER A 120 0.14 12.17 0.96
C SER A 120 0.19 12.93 2.29
N VAL A 121 -0.16 14.22 2.28
CA VAL A 121 -0.26 15.04 3.50
C VAL A 121 -1.30 14.50 4.47
N ALA A 122 -2.44 14.00 3.98
CA ALA A 122 -3.45 13.39 4.84
C ALA A 122 -2.92 12.14 5.56
N VAL A 123 -2.21 11.26 4.85
CA VAL A 123 -1.56 10.08 5.45
C VAL A 123 -0.49 10.49 6.47
N ASN A 124 0.34 11.48 6.13
CA ASN A 124 1.40 11.93 7.03
C ASN A 124 0.85 12.62 8.29
N ASN A 125 -0.22 13.40 8.18
CA ASN A 125 -0.87 14.05 9.32
C ASN A 125 -1.50 13.05 10.30
N ASP A 126 -1.85 11.85 9.84
CA ASP A 126 -2.29 10.76 10.70
C ASP A 126 -1.14 10.09 11.45
N LEU A 127 0.11 10.46 11.16
CA LEU A 127 1.32 9.84 11.70
C LEU A 127 1.30 8.32 11.50
N VAL A 128 0.92 7.88 10.29
CA VAL A 128 0.96 6.47 9.91
C VAL A 128 2.39 5.98 9.93
N ASP A 129 2.65 4.90 10.68
CA ASP A 129 3.97 4.31 10.81
C ASP A 129 4.23 3.33 9.65
N ILE A 130 3.21 2.56 9.27
CA ILE A 130 3.28 1.58 8.17
C ILE A 130 2.14 1.84 7.19
N LEU A 131 2.47 2.17 5.95
CA LEU A 131 1.49 2.30 4.87
C LEU A 131 1.53 1.09 3.95
N LEU A 132 0.46 0.29 3.98
CA LEU A 132 0.24 -0.82 3.06
C LEU A 132 -0.51 -0.33 1.83
N ASP A 133 0.14 -0.47 0.68
CA ASP A 133 -0.49 -0.33 -0.62
C ASP A 133 -1.02 -1.69 -1.08
N THR A 134 -2.33 -1.75 -1.37
CA THR A 134 -2.99 -3.01 -1.72
C THR A 134 -3.50 -3.06 -3.14
N ASP A 135 -3.03 -2.19 -4.04
CA ASP A 135 -3.54 -2.10 -5.42
C ASP A 135 -2.43 -1.78 -6.46
N TYR A 136 -1.25 -1.36 -6.01
CA TYR A 136 -0.01 -0.92 -6.67
C TYR A 136 -0.17 -0.28 -8.05
N TYR A 137 -0.51 -1.06 -9.08
CA TYR A 137 -0.74 -0.55 -10.43
C TYR A 137 -2.00 0.29 -10.60
N LYS A 138 -3.03 0.07 -9.77
CA LYS A 138 -4.23 0.93 -9.71
C LYS A 138 -4.10 2.01 -8.65
N ALA A 139 -3.13 1.88 -7.75
CA ALA A 139 -2.87 2.87 -6.74
C ALA A 139 -2.20 4.10 -7.34
N ARG A 140 -2.37 5.23 -6.66
CA ARG A 140 -1.72 6.49 -7.00
C ARG A 140 -0.28 6.43 -6.49
N LEU A 141 0.60 5.74 -7.23
CA LEU A 141 2.01 5.54 -6.86
C LEU A 141 2.77 6.84 -6.52
N ALA A 142 2.33 7.97 -7.09
CA ALA A 142 2.85 9.29 -6.74
C ALA A 142 2.67 9.64 -5.24
N VAL A 143 1.61 9.17 -4.60
CA VAL A 143 1.41 9.30 -3.14
C VAL A 143 2.51 8.55 -2.38
N LEU A 144 2.82 7.31 -2.77
CA LEU A 144 3.91 6.53 -2.17
C LEU A 144 5.28 7.15 -2.47
N ALA A 145 5.48 7.70 -3.67
CA ALA A 145 6.73 8.35 -4.05
C ALA A 145 7.05 9.59 -3.21
N LEU A 146 6.03 10.26 -2.65
CA LEU A 146 6.18 11.33 -1.66
C LEU A 146 6.57 10.82 -0.27
N ARG A 147 6.56 9.51 -0.04
CA ARG A 147 6.89 8.84 1.23
C ARG A 147 6.18 9.42 2.46
N PRO A 148 4.83 9.45 2.52
CA PRO A 148 4.10 9.98 3.68
C PRO A 148 4.25 9.17 4.96
N ALA A 149 4.66 7.90 4.87
CA ALA A 149 4.94 7.03 5.99
C ALA A 149 6.41 6.55 5.95
N PRO A 150 7.02 6.30 7.12
CA PRO A 150 8.40 5.86 7.22
C PRO A 150 8.61 4.46 6.64
N VAL A 151 7.63 3.57 6.79
CA VAL A 151 7.64 2.23 6.19
C VAL A 151 6.47 2.11 5.21
N GLN A 152 6.77 1.72 3.97
CA GLN A 152 5.77 1.49 2.92
C GLN A 152 5.87 0.07 2.37
N VAL A 153 4.72 -0.59 2.22
CA VAL A 153 4.65 -2.03 1.96
C VAL A 153 3.70 -2.31 0.81
N ASN A 154 4.14 -3.06 -0.20
CA ASN A 154 3.28 -3.63 -1.23
C ASN A 154 2.63 -4.93 -0.69
N PHE A 155 1.31 -5.03 -0.79
CA PHE A 155 0.57 -6.20 -0.30
C PHE A 155 -0.55 -6.64 -1.24
N LEU A 156 -0.68 -7.95 -1.43
CA LEU A 156 -1.84 -8.66 -1.98
C LEU A 156 -2.11 -8.51 -3.48
N ALA A 157 -2.46 -7.32 -3.99
CA ALA A 157 -3.07 -7.22 -5.32
C ALA A 157 -2.09 -7.22 -6.49
N HIS A 158 -0.84 -6.83 -6.29
CA HIS A 158 0.19 -6.88 -7.33
C HIS A 158 1.11 -8.08 -7.11
N PRO A 159 1.00 -9.14 -7.93
CA PRO A 159 1.82 -10.34 -7.80
C PRO A 159 3.20 -10.13 -8.47
N GLY A 160 3.98 -9.18 -7.95
CA GLY A 160 5.34 -8.91 -8.45
C GLY A 160 6.01 -7.71 -7.76
N THR A 161 7.28 -7.51 -8.10
CA THR A 161 8.09 -6.36 -7.65
C THR A 161 7.46 -5.02 -8.06
N SER A 162 7.59 -4.03 -7.20
CA SER A 162 7.25 -2.63 -7.51
C SER A 162 8.27 -1.97 -8.44
N GLY A 163 9.53 -2.39 -8.36
CA GLY A 163 10.67 -1.68 -8.96
C GLY A 163 10.92 -0.31 -8.33
N ALA A 164 10.31 -0.02 -7.17
CA ALA A 164 10.27 1.32 -6.59
C ALA A 164 11.16 1.42 -5.35
N LYS A 165 12.09 2.38 -5.35
CA LYS A 165 12.90 2.72 -4.17
C LYS A 165 12.10 3.33 -3.01
N PHE A 166 10.88 3.75 -3.29
CA PHE A 166 9.96 4.30 -2.29
C PHE A 166 9.04 3.23 -1.69
N VAL A 167 9.15 1.96 -2.07
CA VAL A 167 8.45 0.85 -1.42
C VAL A 167 9.49 -0.03 -0.75
N ASP A 168 9.40 -0.19 0.57
CA ASP A 168 10.47 -0.80 1.36
C ASP A 168 10.31 -2.33 1.41
N HIS A 169 9.06 -2.80 1.47
CA HIS A 169 8.74 -4.21 1.66
C HIS A 169 7.65 -4.72 0.73
N ILE A 170 7.67 -6.03 0.50
CA ILE A 170 6.55 -6.77 -0.10
C ILE A 170 6.15 -7.92 0.81
N VAL A 171 4.86 -8.06 1.09
CA VAL A 171 4.33 -9.21 1.84
C VAL A 171 4.08 -10.37 0.88
N ALA A 172 4.72 -11.50 1.14
CA ALA A 172 4.61 -12.71 0.34
C ALA A 172 4.67 -13.97 1.21
N ASP A 173 4.69 -15.13 0.57
CA ASP A 173 4.95 -16.42 1.21
C ASP A 173 6.00 -17.22 0.44
N ARG A 174 6.46 -18.30 1.05
CA ARG A 174 7.53 -19.14 0.48
C ARG A 174 7.11 -19.92 -0.75
N VAL A 175 5.81 -19.97 -1.08
CA VAL A 175 5.32 -20.65 -2.28
C VAL A 175 5.41 -19.69 -3.47
N VAL A 176 4.91 -18.46 -3.33
CA VAL A 176 4.86 -17.49 -4.44
C VAL A 176 6.16 -16.71 -4.62
N ALA A 177 6.90 -16.47 -3.54
CA ALA A 177 8.17 -15.75 -3.55
C ALA A 177 9.18 -16.48 -2.66
N PRO A 178 9.69 -17.65 -3.10
CA PRO A 178 10.63 -18.41 -2.31
C PRO A 178 11.94 -17.61 -2.12
N PRO A 179 12.71 -17.81 -1.02
CA PRO A 179 13.87 -16.98 -0.69
C PRO A 179 14.93 -16.88 -1.80
N GLU A 180 15.05 -17.91 -2.64
CA GLU A 180 15.99 -17.94 -3.78
C GLU A 180 15.65 -16.90 -4.84
N ASN A 181 14.40 -16.45 -4.89
CA ASN A 181 13.93 -15.43 -5.82
C ASN A 181 14.07 -14.00 -5.29
N ALA A 182 14.65 -13.79 -4.09
CA ALA A 182 14.75 -12.46 -3.49
C ALA A 182 15.44 -11.41 -4.38
N LEU A 183 16.37 -11.83 -5.25
CA LEU A 183 17.07 -10.95 -6.20
C LEU A 183 16.14 -10.35 -7.28
N PHE A 184 14.95 -10.91 -7.48
CA PHE A 184 13.96 -10.43 -8.45
C PHE A 184 12.97 -9.43 -7.86
N PHE A 185 13.19 -8.99 -6.61
CA PHE A 185 12.38 -7.99 -5.93
C PHE A 185 13.24 -6.79 -5.57
N SER A 186 12.72 -5.59 -5.81
CA SER A 186 13.36 -4.36 -5.33
C SER A 186 13.16 -4.16 -3.83
N GLU A 187 12.05 -4.69 -3.31
CA GLU A 187 11.64 -4.65 -1.92
C GLU A 187 12.27 -5.79 -1.11
N SER A 188 12.42 -5.58 0.19
CA SER A 188 12.70 -6.67 1.12
C SER A 188 11.45 -7.51 1.35
N ILE A 189 11.52 -8.82 1.09
CA ILE A 189 10.37 -9.72 1.20
C ILE A 189 10.06 -10.04 2.68
N LEU A 190 8.82 -9.80 3.09
CA LEU A 190 8.27 -10.22 4.38
C LEU A 190 7.44 -11.49 4.18
N HIS A 191 8.02 -12.64 4.57
CA HIS A 191 7.33 -13.93 4.48
C HIS A 191 6.34 -14.15 5.63
N LEU A 192 5.06 -14.33 5.30
CA LEU A 192 4.09 -14.86 6.26
C LEU A 192 4.35 -16.35 6.55
N SER A 193 3.88 -16.83 7.69
CA SER A 193 4.12 -18.21 8.14
C SER A 193 3.47 -19.28 7.25
N HIS A 194 2.36 -18.93 6.60
CA HIS A 194 1.59 -19.83 5.75
C HIS A 194 1.40 -19.23 4.36
N HIS A 195 0.28 -18.55 4.13
CA HIS A 195 -0.08 -17.97 2.85
C HIS A 195 -0.15 -16.45 2.94
N TYR A 196 0.36 -15.77 1.91
CA TYR A 196 0.28 -14.32 1.82
C TYR A 196 -1.14 -13.84 1.52
N GLN A 197 -1.88 -14.65 0.74
CA GLN A 197 -3.24 -14.33 0.34
C GLN A 197 -4.21 -14.59 1.48
N VAL A 198 -4.89 -13.54 1.90
CA VAL A 198 -6.06 -13.63 2.79
C VAL A 198 -7.30 -13.93 1.95
N ASN A 199 -8.24 -14.69 2.49
CA ASN A 199 -9.56 -14.92 1.90
C ASN A 199 -10.65 -14.69 2.95
N ASP A 200 -11.82 -14.23 2.49
CA ASP A 200 -13.03 -14.03 3.29
C ASP A 200 -14.18 -14.78 2.62
N HIS A 201 -14.42 -16.01 3.07
CA HIS A 201 -15.45 -16.91 2.55
C HIS A 201 -16.63 -17.01 3.52
#